data_AF-A0A2V5RLH4-F1
#
_entry.id   AF-A0A2V5RLH4-F1
#
_cell.length_a   1.000
_cell.length_b   1.000
_cell.length_c   1.000
_cell.angle_alpha   90.00
_cell.angle_beta   90.00
_cell.angle_gamma   90.00
#
_symmetry.space_group_name_H-M   'P 1'
#
loop_
_entity.id
_entity.type
_entity.pdbx_description
1 polymer ?
#
loop_
_entity_poly.entity_id
_entity_poly.type
_entity_poly.pdbx_seq_one_letter_code
_entity_poly.pdbx_strand_id
1 'polypeptide(L)'
;MASPMAELAPEEVDLRGNWLVQNDRSVVTDATEQRIEWLTTRRLERVANDWSGWEILFRDPRDGRLWELTYPQGEMQGGGPRRLHVLSRDEAAAKYSHAAI
;
A
#
# COMPACT_ATOMS: atom_id res chain seq x y z
N MET A 1 7.72 -15.53 -10.91
CA MET A 1 7.87 -14.41 -9.95
C MET A 1 7.29 -13.17 -10.61
N ALA A 2 6.38 -12.45 -9.94
CA ALA A 2 5.81 -11.23 -10.50
C ALA A 2 6.89 -10.13 -10.55
N SER A 3 6.96 -9.42 -11.67
CA SER A 3 7.93 -8.33 -11.83
C SER A 3 7.65 -7.21 -10.84
N PRO A 4 8.67 -6.58 -10.24
CA PRO A 4 8.49 -5.46 -9.31
C PRO A 4 7.87 -4.22 -9.96
N MET A 5 7.77 -4.17 -11.29
CA MET A 5 7.22 -3.06 -12.08
C MET A 5 5.90 -3.45 -12.77
N ALA A 6 5.22 -4.47 -12.26
CA ALA A 6 3.94 -4.91 -12.80
C ALA A 6 2.80 -4.00 -12.33
N GLU A 7 2.00 -3.57 -13.30
CA GLU A 7 0.71 -2.90 -13.10
C GLU A 7 -0.26 -3.72 -12.23
N LEU A 8 -1.27 -3.07 -11.66
CA LEU A 8 -2.38 -3.75 -10.98
C LEU A 8 -3.25 -4.51 -11.99
N ALA A 9 -3.60 -5.74 -11.66
CA ALA A 9 -4.58 -6.56 -12.34
C ALA A 9 -6.01 -6.21 -11.84
N PRO A 10 -7.05 -6.45 -12.67
CA PRO A 10 -8.43 -6.14 -12.31
C PRO A 10 -8.95 -6.89 -11.08
N GLU A 11 -8.50 -8.14 -10.89
CA GLU A 11 -8.89 -9.00 -9.77
C GLU A 11 -8.06 -8.80 -8.49
N GLU A 12 -6.96 -8.04 -8.57
CA GLU A 12 -6.13 -7.80 -7.39
C GLU A 12 -6.84 -6.87 -6.42
N VAL A 13 -6.93 -7.30 -5.17
CA VAL A 13 -7.60 -6.55 -4.09
C VAL A 13 -6.71 -6.35 -2.87
N ASP A 14 -5.61 -7.11 -2.76
CA ASP A 14 -4.73 -7.10 -1.59
C ASP A 14 -3.31 -7.49 -2.00
N LEU A 15 -2.36 -6.63 -1.66
CA LEU A 15 -0.92 -6.82 -1.84
C LEU A 15 -0.25 -6.64 -0.49
N ARG A 16 0.52 -7.64 -0.06
CA ARG A 16 1.25 -7.62 1.21
C ARG A 16 2.71 -7.87 0.94
N GLY A 17 3.53 -6.86 1.23
CA GLY A 17 4.97 -7.04 1.33
C GLY A 17 5.31 -8.03 2.43
N ASN A 18 6.49 -8.63 2.31
CA ASN A 18 7.04 -9.46 3.35
C ASN A 18 8.50 -9.07 3.63
N TRP A 19 8.82 -8.97 4.91
CA TRP A 19 10.17 -8.69 5.38
C TRP A 19 10.74 -9.98 5.97
N LEU A 20 11.74 -10.53 5.31
CA LEU A 20 12.47 -11.71 5.79
C LEU A 20 13.70 -11.24 6.53
N VAL A 21 13.69 -11.41 7.85
CA VAL A 21 14.87 -11.16 8.69
C VAL A 21 15.82 -12.33 8.52
N GLN A 22 17.00 -12.06 7.98
CA GLN A 22 18.06 -13.05 7.85
C GLN A 22 18.86 -13.20 9.15
N ASN A 23 19.63 -14.29 9.24
CA ASN A 23 20.45 -14.62 10.41
C ASN A 23 21.48 -13.52 10.77
N ASP A 24 21.89 -12.71 9.80
CA ASP A 24 22.81 -11.58 9.98
C ASP A 24 22.10 -10.28 10.39
N ARG A 25 20.81 -10.34 10.75
CA ARG A 25 19.93 -9.21 11.06
C ARG A 25 19.67 -8.27 9.88
N SER A 26 20.07 -8.63 8.67
CA SER A 26 19.63 -7.92 7.47
C SER A 26 18.14 -8.20 7.21
N VAL A 27 17.42 -7.18 6.75
CA VAL A 27 16.04 -7.32 6.30
C VAL A 27 16.07 -7.42 4.79
N VAL A 28 15.52 -8.50 4.25
CA VAL A 28 15.28 -8.66 2.82
C VAL A 28 13.80 -8.42 2.55
N THR A 29 13.53 -7.46 1.68
CA THR A 29 12.17 -7.20 1.20
C THR A 29 11.86 -8.06 0.00
N ASP A 30 10.62 -8.53 -0.09
CA ASP A 30 10.17 -9.35 -1.21
C ASP A 30 9.86 -8.50 -2.47
N ALA A 31 9.52 -9.18 -3.57
CA ALA A 31 9.15 -8.49 -4.81
C ALA A 31 7.83 -7.69 -4.66
N THR A 32 6.96 -8.09 -3.74
CA THR A 32 5.68 -7.41 -3.46
C THR A 32 5.92 -6.07 -2.80
N GLU A 33 6.84 -5.98 -1.84
CA GLU A 33 7.23 -4.72 -1.18
C GLU A 33 7.76 -3.71 -2.21
N GLN A 34 8.65 -4.16 -3.10
CA GLN A 34 9.18 -3.33 -4.19
C GLN A 34 8.09 -2.90 -5.17
N ARG A 35 7.12 -3.78 -5.44
CA ARG A 35 5.97 -3.47 -6.31
C ARG A 35 5.03 -2.45 -5.66
N ILE A 36 4.74 -2.57 -4.37
CA ILE A 36 3.92 -1.58 -3.64
C ILE A 36 4.61 -0.22 -3.65
N GLU A 37 5.92 -0.17 -3.44
CA GLU A 37 6.68 1.08 -3.54
C GLU A 37 6.58 1.69 -4.94
N TRP A 38 6.77 0.89 -5.98
CA TRP A 38 6.67 1.39 -7.35
C TRP A 38 5.25 1.88 -7.69
N LEU A 39 4.21 1.16 -7.27
CA LEU A 39 2.81 1.54 -7.48
C LEU A 39 2.50 2.88 -6.82
N THR A 40 2.86 3.04 -5.54
CA THR A 40 2.55 4.23 -4.75
C THR A 40 3.38 5.46 -5.15
N THR A 41 4.56 5.26 -5.75
CA THR A 41 5.44 6.37 -6.19
C THR A 41 5.27 6.75 -7.65
N ARG A 42 4.82 5.84 -8.52
CA ARG A 42 4.80 6.04 -9.99
C ARG A 42 3.44 5.91 -10.65
N ARG A 43 2.48 5.20 -10.04
CA ARG A 43 1.23 4.82 -10.72
C ARG A 43 -0.01 5.35 -10.05
N LEU A 44 -0.06 5.24 -8.73
CA LEU A 44 -1.25 5.61 -7.97
C LEU A 44 -1.21 7.07 -7.60
N GLU A 45 -2.37 7.70 -7.61
CA GLU A 45 -2.55 9.09 -7.22
C GLU A 45 -2.87 9.15 -5.74
N ARG A 46 -2.06 9.85 -4.95
CA ARG A 46 -2.35 10.06 -3.53
C ARG A 46 -3.58 10.97 -3.40
N VAL A 47 -4.61 10.49 -2.70
CA VAL A 47 -5.87 11.21 -2.46
C VAL A 47 -5.86 11.87 -1.08
N ALA A 48 -5.51 11.11 -0.04
CA ALA A 48 -5.60 11.56 1.34
C ALA A 48 -4.62 10.81 2.25
N ASN A 49 -4.47 11.29 3.47
CA ASN A 49 -3.93 10.51 4.59
C ASN A 49 -4.97 10.49 5.72
N ASP A 50 -4.84 9.50 6.59
CA ASP A 50 -5.68 9.41 7.79
C ASP A 50 -5.27 10.47 8.83
N TRP A 51 -5.97 10.50 9.95
CA TRP A 51 -5.71 11.43 11.06
C TRP A 51 -4.31 11.31 11.65
N SER A 52 -3.77 10.10 11.68
CA SER A 52 -2.44 9.84 12.20
C SER A 52 -1.33 10.17 11.19
N GLY A 53 -1.67 10.28 9.90
CA GLY A 53 -0.73 10.50 8.80
C GLY A 53 0.04 9.26 8.39
N TRP A 54 -0.22 8.10 9.01
CA TRP A 54 0.45 6.83 8.73
C TRP A 54 -0.16 6.09 7.57
N GLU A 55 -1.46 6.21 7.37
CA GLU A 55 -2.18 5.48 6.34
C GLU A 55 -2.54 6.43 5.22
N ILE A 56 -2.34 5.96 3.99
CA ILE A 56 -2.46 6.81 2.80
C ILE A 56 -3.49 6.20 1.87
N LEU A 57 -4.50 7.00 1.52
CA LEU A 57 -5.46 6.64 0.49
C LEU A 57 -4.91 7.05 -0.87
N PHE A 58 -4.93 6.09 -1.78
CA PHE A 58 -4.57 6.25 -3.17
C PHE A 58 -5.77 5.95 -4.06
N ARG A 59 -5.73 6.47 -5.29
CA ARG A 59 -6.65 6.13 -6.37
C ARG A 59 -5.85 5.59 -7.55
N ASP A 60 -6.32 4.49 -8.11
CA ASP A 60 -5.83 4.01 -9.41
C ASP A 60 -6.47 4.86 -10.52
N PRO A 61 -5.69 5.62 -11.31
CA PRO A 61 -6.24 6.44 -12.39
C PRO A 61 -6.84 5.62 -13.55
N ARG A 62 -6.54 4.32 -13.64
CA ARG A 62 -6.97 3.45 -14.75
C ARG A 62 -8.39 2.94 -14.59
N ASP A 63 -8.80 2.65 -13.36
CA ASP A 63 -10.11 2.06 -13.05
C ASP A 63 -10.87 2.78 -11.92
N GLY A 64 -10.22 3.71 -11.22
CA GLY A 64 -10.82 4.51 -10.15
C GLY A 64 -10.96 3.77 -8.82
N ARG A 65 -10.40 2.56 -8.67
CA ARG A 65 -10.37 1.86 -7.38
C ARG A 65 -9.57 2.64 -6.36
N LEU A 66 -10.04 2.59 -5.11
CA LEU A 66 -9.37 3.21 -3.98
C LEU A 66 -8.50 2.17 -3.30
N TRP A 67 -7.24 2.52 -3.06
CA TRP A 67 -6.22 1.66 -2.49
C TRP A 67 -5.65 2.30 -1.23
N GLU A 68 -5.72 1.59 -0.13
CA GLU A 68 -5.17 2.04 1.13
C GLU A 68 -3.80 1.39 1.39
N LEU A 69 -2.81 2.24 1.63
CA LEU A 69 -1.49 1.86 2.12
C LEU A 69 -1.48 1.87 3.65
N THR A 70 -1.12 0.73 4.24
CA THR A 70 -0.97 0.52 5.68
C THR A 70 0.36 -0.16 6.01
N TYR A 71 0.70 -0.16 7.30
CA TYR A 71 1.92 -0.79 7.85
C TYR A 71 1.53 -1.75 8.98
N PRO A 72 1.08 -2.99 8.67
CA PRO A 72 0.55 -3.91 9.68
C PRO A 72 1.51 -4.26 10.82
N GLN A 73 2.81 -4.09 10.60
CA GLN A 73 3.87 -4.34 11.57
C GLN A 73 4.69 -3.06 11.81
N GLY A 74 4.02 -1.90 11.86
CA GLY A 74 4.60 -0.57 12.08
C GLY A 74 5.45 -0.43 13.35
N GLU A 75 5.26 -1.33 14.31
CA GLU A 75 6.06 -1.45 15.53
C GLU A 75 7.51 -1.92 15.28
N MET A 76 7.80 -2.52 14.12
CA MET A 76 9.14 -2.93 13.75
C MET A 76 10.02 -1.71 13.47
N GLN A 77 11.30 -1.79 13.85
CA GLN A 77 12.30 -0.79 13.46
C GLN A 77 12.34 -0.67 11.93
N GLY A 78 11.98 0.51 11.41
CA GLY A 78 11.83 0.75 9.97
C GLY A 78 10.39 0.69 9.44
N GLY A 79 9.38 0.47 10.30
CA GLY A 79 7.96 0.55 9.94
C GLY A 79 7.35 -0.75 9.38
N GLY A 80 8.15 -1.81 9.21
CA GLY A 80 7.67 -3.12 8.77
C GLY A 80 7.17 -3.17 7.31
N PRO A 81 6.69 -4.34 6.85
CA PRO A 81 6.16 -4.52 5.50
C PRO A 81 4.95 -3.64 5.21
N ARG A 82 4.91 -3.11 3.99
CA ARG A 82 3.77 -2.35 3.46
C ARG A 82 2.66 -3.30 3.03
N ARG A 83 1.42 -2.88 3.24
CA ARG A 83 0.23 -3.52 2.67
C ARG A 83 -0.55 -2.49 1.88
N LEU A 84 -0.88 -2.83 0.64
CA LEU A 84 -1.77 -2.07 -0.22
C LEU A 84 -3.03 -2.89 -0.48
N HIS A 85 -4.20 -2.38 -0.13
CA HIS A 85 -5.45 -3.12 -0.32
C HIS A 85 -6.58 -2.22 -0.82
N VAL A 86 -7.51 -2.79 -1.56
CA VAL A 86 -8.68 -2.08 -2.06
C VAL A 86 -9.59 -1.77 -0.90
N LEU A 87 -10.07 -0.53 -0.88
CA LEU A 87 -11.02 -0.04 0.08
C LEU A 87 -12.31 0.37 -0.67
N SER A 88 -13.48 0.06 -0.10
CA SER A 88 -14.73 0.53 -0.69
C SER A 88 -14.87 2.05 -0.54
N ARG A 89 -15.75 2.66 -1.34
CA ARG A 89 -16.04 4.10 -1.22
C ARG A 89 -16.58 4.47 0.15
N ASP A 90 -17.44 3.64 0.72
CA ASP A 90 -18.04 3.90 2.04
C ASP A 90 -17.00 3.83 3.16
N GLU A 91 -16.12 2.83 3.13
CA GLU A 91 -15.00 2.74 4.07
C GLU A 91 -14.05 3.92 3.91
N ALA A 92 -13.79 4.36 2.67
CA ALA A 92 -12.87 5.46 2.40
C ALA A 92 -13.46 6.76 2.92
N ALA A 93 -14.73 7.01 2.60
CA ALA A 93 -15.47 8.17 3.09
C ALA A 93 -15.54 8.19 4.62
N ALA A 94 -15.73 7.04 5.28
CA ALA A 94 -15.75 6.99 6.74
C ALA A 94 -14.38 7.33 7.36
N LYS A 95 -13.32 6.69 6.85
CA LYS A 95 -11.97 6.78 7.43
C LYS A 95 -11.22 8.06 7.06
N TYR A 96 -11.42 8.54 5.84
CA TYR A 96 -10.76 9.72 5.27
C TYR A 96 -11.73 10.89 5.08
N SER A 97 -12.84 10.93 5.83
CA SER A 97 -13.97 11.89 5.75
C SER A 97 -13.62 13.38 5.67
N HIS A 98 -12.36 13.74 5.92
CA HIS A 98 -11.88 15.10 5.96
C HIS A 98 -11.13 15.50 4.69
N ALA A 99 -10.80 14.52 3.84
CA ALA A 99 -10.55 14.73 2.44
C ALA A 99 -11.88 14.70 1.69
N ALA A 100 -12.06 15.57 0.70
CA ALA A 100 -13.19 15.46 -0.21
C ALA A 100 -12.90 14.29 -1.17
N ILE A 101 -13.53 13.13 -0.93
CA ILE A 101 -13.31 11.87 -1.66
C ILE A 101 -14.47 11.55 -2.61
#